data_AF-A0A7S1C4U7-F1
#
_entry.id   AF-A0A7S1C4U7-F1
#
_cell.length_a   1.000
_cell.length_b   1.000
_cell.length_c   1.000
_cell.angle_alpha   90.00
_cell.angle_beta   90.00
_cell.angle_gamma   90.00
#
_symmetry.space_group_name_H-M   'P 1'
#
loop_
_entity.id
_entity.type
_entity.pdbx_description
1 polymer ?
#
loop_
_entity_poly.entity_id
_entity_poly.type
_entity_poly.pdbx_seq_one_letter_code
_entity_poly.pdbx_strand_id
1 'polypeptide(L)'
;ESAGAGSVSAHLLTPRSWPYFQRAAMESGPVSQWTAQTMADASAHFEQLAAACNCSFGGAVACLEAASWQDLVAAQGHVAPPTDGSNQWSPVSDGVELAE
;
A
#
# COMPACT_ATOMS: atom_id res chain seq x y z
N GLU A 1 -16.34 -1.51 -5.21
CA GLU A 1 -16.83 -1.23 -3.85
C GLU A 1 -15.63 -0.97 -2.94
N SER A 2 -15.71 -0.01 -2.01
CA SER A 2 -14.68 0.30 -0.99
C SER A 2 -13.26 0.41 -1.57
N ALA A 3 -12.30 -0.39 -1.09
CA ALA A 3 -10.93 -0.44 -1.61
C ALA A 3 -10.87 -0.65 -3.12
N GLY A 4 -11.80 -1.42 -3.70
CA GLY A 4 -11.89 -1.59 -5.15
C GLY A 4 -12.29 -0.31 -5.88
N ALA A 5 -13.09 0.56 -5.26
CA ALA A 5 -13.38 1.89 -5.83
C ALA A 5 -12.18 2.85 -5.68
N GLY A 6 -11.36 2.69 -4.64
CA GLY A 6 -10.02 3.30 -4.54
C GLY A 6 -9.10 2.85 -5.68
N SER A 7 -9.08 1.55 -6.01
CA SER A 7 -8.32 1.04 -7.17
C SER A 7 -8.82 1.59 -8.51
N VAL A 8 -10.14 1.71 -8.70
CA VAL A 8 -10.72 2.35 -9.89
C VAL A 8 -10.28 3.81 -9.97
N SER A 9 -10.24 4.51 -8.84
CA SER A 9 -9.73 5.89 -8.77
C SER A 9 -8.27 5.96 -9.20
N ALA A 10 -7.42 5.05 -8.73
CA ALA A 10 -6.01 4.97 -9.16
C ALA A 10 -5.89 4.79 -10.68
N HIS A 11 -6.63 3.84 -11.28
CA HIS A 11 -6.61 3.65 -12.74
C HIS A 11 -7.13 4.87 -13.53
N LEU A 12 -8.07 5.64 -12.99
CA LEU A 12 -8.51 6.90 -13.61
C LEU A 12 -7.43 7.99 -13.53
N LEU A 13 -6.61 8.01 -12.48
CA LEU A 13 -5.55 8.99 -12.26
C LEU A 13 -4.23 8.62 -12.97
N THR A 14 -4.00 7.36 -13.31
CA THR A 14 -2.80 6.88 -14.01
C THR A 14 -3.02 6.79 -15.52
N PRO A 15 -2.50 7.70 -16.37
CA PRO A 15 -2.81 7.73 -17.81
C PRO A 15 -2.43 6.46 -18.56
N ARG A 16 -1.39 5.74 -18.09
CA ARG A 16 -0.98 4.45 -18.67
C ARG A 16 -2.05 3.36 -18.52
N SER A 17 -3.00 3.51 -17.60
CA SER A 17 -4.11 2.58 -17.41
C SER A 17 -5.28 2.81 -18.39
N TRP A 18 -5.39 4.01 -18.98
CA TRP A 18 -6.56 4.43 -19.76
C TRP A 18 -6.88 3.56 -20.99
N PRO A 19 -5.89 3.03 -21.74
CA PRO A 19 -6.19 2.14 -22.87
C PRO A 19 -6.89 0.83 -22.49
N TYR A 20 -6.94 0.46 -21.20
CA TYR A 20 -7.43 -0.83 -20.74
C TYR A 20 -8.88 -0.82 -20.23
N PHE A 21 -9.55 0.34 -20.24
CA PHE A 21 -10.96 0.43 -19.87
C PHE A 21 -11.72 1.44 -20.71
N GLN A 22 -13.04 1.22 -20.85
CA GLN A 22 -13.92 2.14 -21.58
C GLN A 22 -14.76 3.01 -20.64
N ARG A 23 -15.07 2.50 -19.44
CA ARG A 23 -15.91 3.12 -18.42
C ARG A 23 -15.46 2.65 -17.03
N ALA A 24 -15.79 3.43 -16.01
CA ALA A 24 -15.49 3.13 -14.62
C ALA A 24 -16.76 3.21 -13.77
N ALA A 25 -16.83 2.38 -12.73
CA ALA A 25 -17.87 2.43 -11.70
C ALA A 25 -17.20 2.37 -10.33
N MET A 26 -17.67 3.21 -9.40
CA MET A 26 -17.12 3.35 -8.06
C MET A 26 -18.27 3.30 -7.06
N GLU A 27 -18.18 2.39 -6.10
CA GLU A 27 -19.19 2.19 -5.06
C GLU A 27 -18.53 2.35 -3.70
N SER A 28 -19.06 3.24 -2.86
CA SER A 28 -18.63 3.42 -1.46
C SER A 28 -17.11 3.66 -1.27
N GLY A 29 -16.45 4.32 -2.22
CA GLY A 29 -15.01 4.61 -2.12
C GLY A 29 -14.44 5.45 -3.26
N PRO A 30 -14.69 6.76 -3.32
CA PRO A 30 -14.00 7.64 -4.28
C PRO A 30 -12.52 7.82 -3.87
N VAL A 31 -11.79 8.67 -4.61
CA VAL A 31 -10.51 9.23 -4.14
C VAL A 31 -10.68 9.74 -2.70
N SER A 32 -9.87 9.23 -1.77
CA SER A 32 -9.98 9.52 -0.34
C SER A 32 -8.64 9.32 0.37
N GLN A 33 -8.45 9.93 1.54
CA GLN A 33 -7.21 9.84 2.32
C GLN A 33 -6.75 8.40 2.62
N TRP A 34 -7.69 7.45 2.74
CA TRP A 34 -7.37 6.05 3.03
C TRP A 34 -7.00 5.22 1.78
N THR A 35 -7.12 5.79 0.58
CA THR A 35 -6.91 5.06 -0.69
C THR A 35 -5.45 4.99 -1.12
N ALA A 36 -4.60 5.88 -0.61
CA ALA A 36 -3.16 5.86 -0.82
C ALA A 36 -2.44 6.51 0.37
N GLN A 37 -1.20 6.10 0.61
CA GLN A 37 -0.31 6.67 1.62
C GLN A 37 0.88 7.39 0.98
N THR A 38 1.64 8.14 1.78
CA THR A 38 2.88 8.77 1.33
C THR A 38 4.02 7.74 1.25
N MET A 39 5.04 8.02 0.45
CA MET A 39 6.27 7.22 0.42
C MET A 39 6.95 7.13 1.80
N ALA A 40 6.85 8.19 2.62
CA ALA A 40 7.43 8.21 3.96
C ALA A 40 6.71 7.22 4.89
N ASP A 41 5.37 7.23 4.90
CA ASP A 41 4.58 6.30 5.72
C ASP A 41 4.79 4.86 5.27
N ALA A 42 4.79 4.60 3.95
CA ALA A 42 5.06 3.28 3.40
C ALA A 42 6.45 2.76 3.79
N SER A 43 7.47 3.62 3.78
CA SER A 43 8.83 3.25 4.19
C SER A 43 8.91 2.96 5.69
N ALA A 44 8.25 3.77 6.52
CA ALA A 44 8.20 3.55 7.96
C ALA A 44 7.47 2.24 8.32
N HIS A 45 6.38 1.90 7.63
CA HIS A 45 5.70 0.61 7.79
C HIS A 45 6.57 -0.57 7.36
N PHE A 46 7.30 -0.44 6.24
CA PHE A 46 8.25 -1.45 5.77
C PHE A 46 9.38 -1.69 6.79
N GLU A 47 9.97 -0.64 7.35
CA GLU A 47 11.02 -0.73 8.37
C GLU A 47 10.54 -1.44 9.64
N GLN A 48 9.32 -1.14 10.09
CA GLN A 48 8.71 -1.79 11.26
C GLN A 48 8.45 -3.28 11.01
N LEU A 49 7.94 -3.63 9.82
CA LEU A 49 7.74 -5.04 9.45
C LEU A 49 9.07 -5.79 9.41
N ALA A 50 10.08 -5.21 8.76
CA ALA A 50 11.41 -5.80 8.68
C ALA A 50 12.00 -6.02 10.08
N ALA A 51 11.89 -5.04 10.97
CA ALA A 51 12.35 -5.17 12.35
C ALA A 51 11.59 -6.26 13.12
N ALA A 52 10.27 -6.35 12.96
CA ALA A 52 9.45 -7.39 13.59
C ALA A 52 9.80 -8.81 13.10
N CYS A 53 10.26 -8.93 11.85
CA CYS A 53 10.79 -10.19 11.29
C CYS A 53 12.29 -10.43 11.58
N ASN A 54 12.94 -9.60 12.41
CA ASN A 54 14.39 -9.64 12.68
C ASN A 54 15.26 -9.50 11.41
N CYS A 55 14.76 -8.78 10.41
CA CYS A 55 15.47 -8.53 9.16
C CYS A 55 16.32 -7.25 9.25
N SER A 56 17.57 -7.31 8.82
CA SER A 56 18.44 -6.13 8.70
C SER A 56 18.07 -5.30 7.47
N PHE A 57 18.07 -3.97 7.59
CA PHE A 57 17.64 -3.06 6.52
C PHE A 57 18.33 -3.28 5.16
N GLY A 58 19.65 -3.50 5.14
CA GLY A 58 20.43 -3.71 3.90
C GLY A 58 20.10 -5.01 3.13
N GLY A 59 19.30 -5.91 3.71
CA GLY A 59 18.85 -7.16 3.09
C GLY A 59 17.39 -7.50 3.43
N ALA A 60 16.60 -6.48 3.81
CA ALA A 60 15.28 -6.70 4.38
C ALA A 60 14.34 -7.41 3.42
N VAL A 61 14.35 -7.05 2.14
CA VAL A 61 13.50 -7.68 1.12
C VAL A 61 13.76 -9.18 1.01
N ALA A 62 15.02 -9.59 0.77
CA ALA A 62 15.38 -11.01 0.65
C ALA A 62 15.10 -11.80 1.95
N CYS A 63 15.27 -11.15 3.10
CA CYS A 63 14.92 -11.75 4.40
C CYS A 63 13.41 -11.96 4.56
N LEU A 64 12.60 -10.97 4.20
CA LEU A 64 11.13 -11.06 4.24
C LEU A 64 10.60 -12.08 3.22
N GLU A 65 11.19 -12.17 2.03
CA GLU A 65 10.85 -13.18 1.01
C GLU A 65 11.15 -14.62 1.46
N ALA A 66 12.15 -14.80 2.34
CA ALA A 66 12.48 -16.09 2.94
C ALA A 66 11.60 -16.44 4.15
N ALA A 67 10.87 -15.48 4.73
CA ALA A 67 9.97 -15.70 5.85
C ALA A 67 8.70 -16.44 5.42
N SER A 68 8.08 -17.18 6.34
CA SER A 68 6.78 -17.78 6.06
C SER A 68 5.68 -16.72 6.03
N TRP A 69 4.61 -16.96 5.27
CA TRP A 69 3.48 -16.03 5.25
C TRP A 69 2.84 -15.88 6.64
N GLN A 70 2.88 -16.93 7.48
CA GLN A 70 2.38 -16.87 8.85
C GLN A 70 3.20 -15.91 9.70
N ASP A 71 4.53 -15.96 9.57
CA ASP A 71 5.43 -15.05 10.29
C ASP A 71 5.23 -13.61 9.83
N LEU A 72 5.02 -13.38 8.53
CA LEU A 72 4.72 -12.05 7.98
C LEU A 72 3.40 -11.49 8.51
N VAL A 73 2.34 -12.31 8.55
CA VAL A 73 1.03 -11.89 9.10
C VAL A 73 1.11 -11.63 10.60
N ALA A 74 1.86 -12.45 11.35
CA ALA A 74 2.09 -12.22 12.77
C ALA A 74 2.89 -10.92 13.00
N ALA A 75 3.94 -10.70 12.21
CA ALA A 75 4.77 -9.50 12.26
C ALA A 75 4.00 -8.23 11.91
N GLN A 76 3.03 -8.29 11.00
CA GLN A 76 2.15 -7.16 10.67
C GLN A 76 1.43 -6.61 11.91
N GLY A 77 1.10 -7.45 12.89
CA GLY A 77 0.49 -7.01 14.16
C GLY A 77 1.37 -6.06 14.99
N HIS A 78 2.67 -5.97 14.66
CA HIS A 78 3.63 -5.06 15.29
C HIS A 78 3.87 -3.76 14.49
N VAL A 79 3.30 -3.64 13.28
CA VAL A 79 3.36 -2.41 12.49
C VAL A 79 2.32 -1.44 13.06
N ALA A 80 2.71 -0.19 13.32
CA ALA A 80 1.79 0.81 13.83
C ALA A 80 0.62 1.04 12.85
N PRO A 81 -0.62 1.17 13.32
CA PRO A 81 -1.73 1.55 12.45
C PRO A 81 -1.58 3.02 12.02
N PRO A 82 -2.03 3.38 10.80
CA PRO A 82 -2.05 4.77 10.38
C PRO A 82 -2.95 5.63 11.27
N THR A 83 -2.53 6.85 11.56
CA THR A 83 -3.27 7.78 12.45
C THR A 83 -4.48 8.42 11.78
N ASP A 84 -4.54 8.39 10.45
CA ASP A 84 -5.59 8.97 9.62
C ASP A 84 -6.73 7.98 9.30
N GLY A 85 -6.67 6.78 9.85
CA GLY A 85 -7.63 5.70 9.59
C GLY A 85 -7.44 5.02 8.23
N SER A 86 -6.31 5.25 7.55
CA SER A 86 -5.93 4.52 6.34
C SER A 86 -5.47 3.09 6.67
N ASN A 87 -5.29 2.27 5.63
CA ASN A 87 -4.77 0.92 5.77
C ASN A 87 -3.23 0.96 5.85
N GLN A 88 -2.65 0.17 6.76
CA GLN A 88 -1.19 -0.02 6.89
C GLN A 88 -0.51 -0.34 5.55
N TRP A 89 -1.20 -1.15 4.74
CA TRP A 89 -0.80 -1.51 3.40
C TRP A 89 -1.86 -0.98 2.42
N SER A 90 -1.48 0.06 1.69
CA SER A 90 -2.29 0.73 0.67
C SER A 90 -1.39 1.17 -0.49
N PRO A 91 -1.96 1.51 -1.66
CA PRO A 91 -1.23 2.18 -2.72
C PRO A 91 -0.38 3.35 -2.21
N VAL A 92 0.71 3.67 -2.90
CA VAL A 92 1.64 4.72 -2.48
C VAL A 92 1.69 5.80 -3.53
N SER A 93 1.67 7.07 -3.10
CA SER A 93 1.92 8.21 -3.98
C SER A 93 3.42 8.26 -4.27
N ASP A 94 3.84 7.57 -5.33
CA ASP A 94 5.24 7.28 -5.67
C ASP A 94 5.83 8.23 -6.72
N GLY A 95 5.01 9.13 -7.27
CA GLY A 95 5.40 10.02 -8.37
C GLY A 95 5.52 9.32 -9.73
N VAL A 96 5.15 8.03 -9.82
CA VAL A 96 5.23 7.22 -11.05
C VAL A 96 3.85 6.73 -11.46
N GLU A 97 3.18 5.93 -10.63
CA GLU A 97 1.82 5.46 -10.86
C GLU A 97 0.79 6.46 -10.34
N LEU A 98 1.04 7.01 -9.15
CA LEU A 98 0.22 8.02 -8.49
C LEU A 98 1.10 9.24 -8.23
N ALA A 99 0.78 10.36 -8.90
CA ALA A 99 1.44 11.63 -8.66
C ALA A 99 1.02 12.22 -7.30
N GLU A 100 1.93 12.98 -6.67
CA GLU A 100 1.68 13.74 -5.43
C GLU A 100 0.58 14.82 -5.59
#